data_AF-A0A117LDX3-F1
#
_entry.id   AF-A0A117LDX3-F1
#
_cell.length_a   1.000
_cell.length_b   1.000
_cell.length_c   1.000
_cell.angle_alpha   90.00
_cell.angle_beta   90.00
_cell.angle_gamma   90.00
#
_symmetry.space_group_name_H-M   'P 1'
#
loop_
_entity.id
_entity.type
_entity.pdbx_description
1 polymer ?
#
loop_
_entity_poly.entity_id
_entity_poly.type
_entity_poly.pdbx_seq_one_letter_code
_entity_poly.pdbx_strand_id
1 'polypeptide(L)'
;VVLSVVAAPLVAGLVHPALAGMGYNQPFDVAGWHLRTAVGIFSPWLLFIAVGVALLLPALRLRLRREDVAPVYLCGVNVGEELKFKAVADEAVPAATGGAYWTHWFGESRLTPYFNWAAVLLLAAIFVGVILP
;
A
#
# COMPACT_ATOMS: atom_id res chain seq x y z
N VAL A 1 -4.55 -11.56 -2.51
CA VAL A 1 -5.36 -12.27 -3.52
C VAL A 1 -5.92 -13.60 -3.00
N VAL A 2 -5.12 -14.55 -2.50
CA VAL A 2 -5.68 -15.82 -1.95
C VAL A 2 -6.71 -15.57 -0.82
N LEU A 3 -6.43 -14.62 0.07
CA LEU A 3 -7.34 -14.20 1.14
C LEU A 3 -8.65 -13.56 0.64
N SER A 4 -8.68 -13.03 -0.59
CA SER A 4 -9.89 -12.40 -1.15
C SER A 4 -10.92 -13.41 -1.62
N VAL A 5 -10.45 -14.57 -2.10
CA VAL A 5 -11.32 -15.70 -2.44
C VAL A 5 -12.01 -16.16 -1.16
N VAL A 6 -11.26 -16.28 -0.05
CA VAL A 6 -11.82 -16.76 1.22
C VAL A 6 -12.82 -15.77 1.86
N ALA A 7 -12.91 -14.51 1.42
CA ALA A 7 -13.79 -13.52 2.02
C ALA A 7 -15.28 -13.91 1.95
N ALA A 8 -15.77 -14.34 0.78
CA ALA A 8 -17.16 -14.77 0.62
C ALA A 8 -17.53 -16.00 1.47
N PRO A 9 -16.77 -17.12 1.44
CA PRO A 9 -17.06 -18.28 2.28
C PRO A 9 -16.85 -18.00 3.78
N LEU A 10 -15.94 -17.10 4.16
CA LEU A 10 -15.77 -16.69 5.56
C LEU A 10 -16.98 -15.88 6.06
N VAL A 11 -17.49 -14.96 5.24
CA VAL A 11 -18.69 -14.19 5.59
C VAL A 11 -19.91 -15.12 5.69
N ALA A 12 -20.12 -15.99 4.70
CA ALA A 12 -21.24 -16.92 4.70
C ALA A 12 -21.14 -17.99 5.80
N GLY A 13 -19.94 -18.53 6.05
CA GLY A 13 -19.72 -19.68 6.93
C GLY A 13 -19.45 -19.34 8.39
N LEU A 14 -18.98 -18.13 8.70
CA LEU A 14 -18.63 -17.72 10.06
C LEU A 14 -19.37 -16.45 10.51
N VAL A 15 -19.35 -15.40 9.70
CA VAL A 15 -19.89 -14.09 10.11
C VAL A 15 -21.42 -14.10 10.18
N HIS A 16 -22.07 -14.61 9.14
CA HIS A 16 -23.53 -14.74 9.06
C HIS A 16 -24.14 -15.58 10.20
N PRO A 17 -23.64 -16.79 10.50
CA PRO A 17 -24.18 -17.58 11.61
C PRO A 17 -23.87 -16.96 12.98
N ALA A 18 -22.73 -16.31 13.16
CA ALA A 18 -22.41 -15.60 14.40
C ALA A 18 -23.37 -14.42 14.64
N LEU A 19 -23.66 -13.62 13.61
CA LEU A 19 -24.62 -12.50 13.70
C LEU A 19 -26.04 -13.00 14.00
N ALA A 20 -26.47 -14.07 13.34
CA ALA A 20 -27.78 -14.69 13.58
C ALA A 20 -27.89 -15.22 15.02
N GLY A 21 -26.83 -15.86 15.54
CA GLY A 21 -26.77 -16.33 16.93
C GLY A 21 -26.83 -15.21 17.98
N MET A 22 -26.42 -13.99 17.61
CA MET A 22 -26.50 -12.80 18.46
C MET A 22 -27.80 -12.01 18.27
N GLY A 23 -28.71 -12.45 17.39
CA GLY A 23 -29.98 -11.77 17.09
C GLY A 23 -29.83 -10.51 16.22
N TYR A 24 -28.69 -10.32 15.56
CA TYR A 24 -28.49 -9.19 14.65
C TYR A 24 -29.01 -9.53 13.24
N ASN A 25 -29.65 -8.54 12.61
CA ASN A 25 -30.03 -8.62 11.20
C ASN A 25 -28.78 -8.63 10.32
N GLN A 26 -28.80 -9.41 9.24
CA GLN A 26 -27.69 -9.48 8.29
C GLN A 26 -27.63 -8.20 7.46
N PRO A 27 -26.55 -7.41 7.55
CA PRO A 27 -26.44 -6.14 6.84
C PRO A 27 -26.11 -6.28 5.35
N PHE A 28 -25.64 -7.46 4.93
CA PHE A 28 -25.27 -7.78 3.55
C PHE A 28 -25.51 -9.26 3.27
N ASP A 29 -25.80 -9.58 2.01
CA ASP A 29 -25.96 -10.94 1.50
C ASP A 29 -24.75 -11.33 0.64
N VAL A 30 -24.47 -12.62 0.50
CA VAL A 30 -23.35 -13.12 -0.30
C VAL A 30 -23.91 -13.74 -1.58
N ALA A 31 -23.79 -13.04 -2.70
CA ALA A 31 -24.27 -13.50 -4.00
C ALA A 31 -23.13 -13.53 -5.01
N GLY A 32 -22.86 -14.70 -5.60
CA GLY A 32 -21.86 -14.84 -6.67
C GLY A 32 -20.43 -14.43 -6.29
N TRP A 33 -20.00 -14.63 -5.04
CA TRP A 33 -18.70 -14.17 -4.48
C TRP A 33 -18.58 -12.66 -4.26
N HIS A 34 -19.70 -11.94 -4.32
CA HIS A 34 -19.79 -10.53 -4.00
C HIS A 34 -20.58 -10.32 -2.72
N LEU A 35 -20.28 -9.22 -2.02
CA LEU A 35 -21.07 -8.74 -0.89
C LEU A 35 -22.15 -7.80 -1.43
N ARG A 36 -23.39 -8.25 -1.41
CA ARG A 36 -24.55 -7.50 -1.90
C ARG A 36 -25.19 -6.74 -0.76
N THR A 37 -25.46 -5.46 -0.98
CA THR A 37 -26.25 -4.60 -0.10
C THR A 37 -27.53 -4.16 -0.81
N ALA A 38 -28.45 -3.51 -0.09
CA ALA A 38 -29.64 -2.93 -0.70
C ALA A 38 -29.33 -1.85 -1.76
N VAL A 39 -28.14 -1.23 -1.66
CA VAL A 39 -27.74 -0.09 -2.49
C VAL A 39 -26.81 -0.51 -3.64
N GLY A 40 -26.19 -1.69 -3.59
CA GLY A 40 -25.27 -2.12 -4.64
C GLY A 40 -24.46 -3.37 -4.30
N ILE A 41 -23.54 -3.73 -5.21
CA ILE A 41 -22.70 -4.93 -5.11
C ILE A 41 -21.25 -4.52 -4.83
N PHE A 42 -20.68 -5.00 -3.72
CA PHE A 42 -19.28 -4.81 -3.38
C PHE A 42 -18.47 -6.06 -3.73
N SER A 43 -17.35 -5.85 -4.42
CA SER A 43 -16.45 -6.88 -4.92
C SER A 43 -15.12 -6.87 -4.13
N PRO A 44 -14.96 -7.70 -3.09
CA PRO A 44 -13.77 -7.63 -2.22
C PRO A 44 -12.45 -7.86 -2.97
N TRP A 45 -12.48 -8.67 -4.02
CA TRP A 45 -11.31 -9.07 -4.79
C TRP A 45 -10.56 -7.89 -5.43
N LEU A 46 -11.25 -6.83 -5.87
CA LEU A 46 -10.64 -5.61 -6.43
C LEU A 46 -9.67 -4.95 -5.45
N LEU A 47 -10.08 -4.84 -4.18
CA LEU A 47 -9.29 -4.21 -3.13
C LEU A 47 -8.07 -5.06 -2.77
N PHE A 48 -8.24 -6.39 -2.73
CA PHE A 48 -7.13 -7.31 -2.49
C PHE A 48 -6.16 -7.45 -3.67
N ILE A 49 -6.60 -7.20 -4.91
CA ILE A 49 -5.71 -7.06 -6.07
C ILE A 49 -4.88 -5.78 -5.90
N ALA A 50 -5.51 -4.65 -5.58
CA ALA A 50 -4.80 -3.39 -5.38
C ALA A 50 -3.72 -3.53 -4.29
N VAL A 51 -4.06 -4.14 -3.14
CA VAL A 51 -3.10 -4.45 -2.07
C VAL A 51 -2.01 -5.41 -2.55
N GLY A 52 -2.39 -6.46 -3.29
CA GLY A 52 -1.42 -7.41 -3.85
C GLY A 52 -0.41 -6.73 -4.77
N VAL A 53 -0.87 -5.86 -5.67
CA VAL A 53 -0.02 -5.08 -6.58
C VAL A 53 0.88 -4.12 -5.80
N ALA A 54 0.33 -3.42 -4.79
CA ALA A 54 1.10 -2.50 -3.96
C ALA A 54 2.24 -3.20 -3.20
N LEU A 55 2.07 -4.46 -2.80
CA LEU A 55 3.10 -5.26 -2.13
C LEU A 55 4.06 -5.95 -3.10
N LEU A 56 3.54 -6.48 -4.21
CA LEU A 56 4.35 -7.22 -5.19
C LEU A 56 5.25 -6.29 -6.01
N LEU A 57 4.80 -5.10 -6.40
CA LEU A 57 5.60 -4.17 -7.19
C LEU A 57 6.95 -3.80 -6.54
N PRO A 58 7.01 -3.38 -5.26
CA PRO A 58 8.28 -3.16 -4.61
C PRO A 58 9.04 -4.48 -4.44
N ALA A 59 8.40 -5.58 -4.02
CA ALA A 59 9.09 -6.86 -3.83
C ALA A 59 9.78 -7.39 -5.10
N LEU A 60 9.16 -7.21 -6.28
CA LEU A 60 9.71 -7.63 -7.57
C LEU A 60 10.84 -6.71 -8.06
N ARG A 61 10.77 -5.40 -7.73
CA ARG A 61 11.81 -4.43 -8.10
C ARG A 61 12.96 -4.33 -7.10
N LEU A 62 12.77 -4.82 -5.88
CA LEU A 62 13.78 -4.89 -4.82
C LEU A 62 14.76 -6.03 -5.07
N ARG A 63 15.52 -5.96 -6.17
CA ARG A 63 16.82 -6.62 -6.23
C ARG A 63 17.82 -5.68 -5.58
N LEU A 64 17.90 -5.70 -4.24
CA LEU A 64 18.99 -5.03 -3.54
C LEU A 64 20.30 -5.68 -3.98
N ARG A 65 21.07 -4.98 -4.82
CA ARG A 65 22.47 -5.33 -5.03
C ARG A 65 23.16 -5.05 -3.70
N ARG A 66 23.92 -6.04 -3.19
CA ARG A 66 24.76 -5.86 -1.98
C ARG A 66 25.73 -4.70 -2.12
N GLU A 67 26.01 -4.30 -3.36
CA GLU A 67 26.80 -3.16 -3.80
C GLU A 67 26.23 -1.80 -3.32
N ASP A 68 24.90 -1.69 -3.17
CA ASP A 68 24.19 -0.43 -2.86
C ASP A 68 23.97 -0.21 -1.35
N VAL A 69 24.38 -1.16 -0.52
CA VAL A 69 24.28 -1.06 0.95
C VAL A 69 25.65 -0.64 1.50
N ALA A 70 26.09 0.56 1.15
CA ALA A 70 27.24 1.17 1.79
C ALA A 70 26.85 1.64 3.20
N PRO A 71 27.66 1.38 4.24
CA PRO A 71 27.41 1.90 5.58
C PRO A 71 27.39 3.44 5.56
N VAL A 72 26.54 4.04 6.40
CA VAL A 72 26.49 5.50 6.57
C VAL A 72 27.89 6.00 6.91
N TYR A 73 28.47 6.81 6.03
CA TYR A 73 29.84 7.32 6.19
C TYR A 73 29.85 8.44 7.23
N LEU A 74 30.01 8.06 8.51
CA LEU A 74 30.06 8.97 9.66
C LEU A 74 31.47 9.52 9.95
N CYS A 75 32.46 9.22 9.10
CA CYS A 75 33.86 9.57 9.34
C CYS A 75 34.26 10.97 8.86
N GLY A 76 33.30 11.81 8.45
CA GLY A 76 33.58 13.20 8.02
C GLY A 76 33.67 14.18 9.20
N VAL A 77 34.53 15.19 9.08
CA VAL A 77 34.59 16.32 10.03
C VAL A 77 33.33 17.17 9.86
N ASN A 78 32.60 17.42 10.95
CA ASN A 78 31.44 18.32 10.96
C ASN A 78 31.89 19.74 10.60
N VAL A 79 31.20 20.39 9.66
CA VAL A 79 31.60 21.71 9.11
C VAL A 79 31.08 22.89 9.95
N GLY A 80 30.46 22.66 11.11
CA GLY A 80 30.06 23.72 12.04
C GLY A 80 28.77 23.39 12.78
N GLU A 81 27.90 24.39 12.95
CA GLU A 81 26.57 24.25 13.60
C GLU A 81 25.51 23.62 12.68
N GLU A 82 25.75 23.60 11.37
CA GLU A 82 24.85 22.96 10.40
C GLU A 82 25.16 21.46 10.26
N LEU A 83 24.10 20.64 10.09
CA LEU A 83 24.18 19.19 9.81
C LEU A 83 24.78 18.91 8.41
N LYS A 84 26.07 19.21 8.22
CA LYS A 84 26.84 18.99 6.99
C LYS A 84 28.19 18.36 7.36
N PHE A 85 28.66 17.43 6.53
CA PHE A 85 29.94 16.74 6.72
C PHE A 85 30.84 16.94 5.51
N LYS A 86 32.16 17.05 5.73
CA LYS A 86 33.14 17.03 4.63
C LYS A 86 33.23 15.63 4.03
N ALA A 87 32.93 15.53 2.73
CA ALA A 87 33.02 14.28 1.95
C ALA A 87 34.34 14.22 1.14
N VAL A 88 34.44 13.28 0.20
CA VAL A 88 35.60 13.17 -0.70
C VAL A 88 35.85 14.52 -1.40
N ALA A 89 37.12 14.96 -1.42
CA ALA A 89 37.55 16.27 -1.92
C ALA A 89 37.16 17.50 -1.08
N ASP A 90 36.87 17.32 0.22
CA ASP A 90 36.66 18.43 1.17
C ASP A 90 35.38 19.26 0.91
N GLU A 91 34.49 18.75 0.05
CA GLU A 91 33.19 19.36 -0.26
C GLU A 91 32.17 19.11 0.86
N ALA A 92 31.35 20.13 1.15
CA ALA A 92 30.33 20.07 2.19
C ALA A 92 29.07 19.37 1.66
N VAL A 93 28.78 18.17 2.18
CA VAL A 93 27.57 17.39 1.83
C VAL A 93 26.60 17.39 3.02
N PRO A 94 25.31 17.65 2.82
CA PRO A 94 24.32 17.61 3.89
C PRO A 94 24.20 16.21 4.50
N ALA A 95 24.04 16.17 5.82
CA ALA A 95 23.85 14.93 6.57
C ALA A 95 22.53 14.26 6.18
N ALA A 96 22.60 13.21 5.36
CA ALA A 96 21.46 12.37 5.04
C ALA A 96 21.43 11.18 6.01
N THR A 97 20.62 11.28 7.06
CA THR A 97 20.44 10.22 8.07
C THR A 97 19.56 9.06 7.60
N GLY A 98 19.09 9.07 6.35
CA GLY A 98 18.37 7.95 5.76
C GLY A 98 18.00 8.19 4.30
N GLY A 99 18.06 7.13 3.49
CA GLY A 99 17.30 7.01 2.25
C GLY A 99 17.69 7.91 1.07
N ALA A 100 18.89 8.50 1.03
CA ALA A 100 19.35 9.30 -0.12
C ALA A 100 19.22 8.57 -1.47
N TYR A 101 19.27 7.23 -1.47
CA TYR A 101 19.16 6.40 -2.67
C TYR A 101 17.71 6.16 -3.14
N TRP A 102 16.71 6.30 -2.26
CA TRP A 102 15.32 5.97 -2.57
C TRP A 102 14.47 7.20 -2.91
N THR A 103 14.93 8.42 -2.63
CA THR A 103 14.21 9.65 -3.01
C THR A 103 14.02 9.79 -4.52
N HIS A 104 14.87 9.18 -5.35
CA HIS A 104 14.68 9.21 -6.80
C HIS A 104 13.53 8.31 -7.27
N TRP A 105 13.34 7.12 -6.69
CA TRP A 105 12.32 6.15 -7.15
C TRP A 105 11.07 6.12 -6.27
N PHE A 106 11.24 6.35 -4.97
CA PHE A 106 10.22 6.37 -3.93
C PHE A 106 10.14 7.73 -3.22
N GLY A 107 10.65 8.80 -3.85
CA GLY A 107 10.45 10.16 -3.34
C GLY A 107 8.97 10.50 -3.31
N GLU A 108 8.55 11.14 -2.22
CA GLU A 108 7.16 11.53 -2.00
C GLU A 108 6.60 12.36 -3.16
N SER A 109 7.41 13.23 -3.76
CA SER A 109 7.03 14.02 -4.94
C SER A 109 6.68 13.18 -6.18
N ARG A 110 7.27 11.98 -6.32
CA ARG A 110 7.01 11.09 -7.45
C ARG A 110 5.92 10.08 -7.13
N LEU A 111 5.87 9.53 -5.92
CA LEU A 111 4.87 8.52 -5.54
C LEU A 111 3.48 9.12 -5.36
N THR A 112 3.38 10.30 -4.75
CA THR A 112 2.09 10.94 -4.42
C THR A 112 1.15 11.06 -5.62
N PRO A 113 1.57 11.55 -6.81
CA PRO A 113 0.67 11.63 -7.95
C PRO A 113 0.21 10.26 -8.47
N TYR A 114 1.07 9.24 -8.49
CA TYR A 114 0.68 7.89 -8.93
C TYR A 114 -0.28 7.22 -7.95
N PHE A 115 -0.03 7.33 -6.65
CA PHE A 115 -0.91 6.78 -5.62
C PHE A 115 -2.25 7.52 -5.58
N ASN A 116 -2.26 8.85 -5.74
CA ASN A 116 -3.49 9.62 -5.81
C ASN A 116 -4.33 9.21 -7.03
N TRP A 117 -3.70 9.04 -8.21
CA TRP A 117 -4.43 8.55 -9.38
C TRP A 117 -4.95 7.12 -9.21
N ALA A 118 -4.14 6.23 -8.64
CA ALA A 118 -4.58 4.86 -8.34
C ALA A 118 -5.74 4.84 -7.32
N ALA A 119 -5.70 5.71 -6.30
CA ALA A 119 -6.75 5.87 -5.32
C ALA A 119 -8.05 6.41 -5.94
N VAL A 120 -7.95 7.42 -6.82
CA VAL A 120 -9.11 7.96 -7.55
C VAL A 120 -9.73 6.91 -8.47
N LEU A 121 -8.93 6.13 -9.19
CA LEU A 121 -9.43 5.03 -10.02
C LEU A 121 -10.10 3.94 -9.19
N LEU A 122 -9.52 3.57 -8.04
CA LEU A 122 -10.12 2.61 -7.12
C LEU A 122 -11.45 3.13 -6.58
N LEU A 123 -11.49 4.40 -6.17
CA LEU A 123 -12.69 5.08 -5.69
C LEU A 123 -13.78 5.06 -6.76
N ALA A 124 -13.45 5.44 -8.00
CA ALA A 124 -14.37 5.42 -9.12
C ALA A 124 -14.87 4.00 -9.42
N ALA A 125 -14.01 2.99 -9.39
CA ALA A 125 -14.40 1.60 -9.59
C ALA A 125 -15.36 1.10 -8.50
N ILE A 126 -15.14 1.48 -7.23
CA ILE A 126 -16.07 1.17 -6.13
C ILE A 126 -17.40 1.88 -6.34
N PHE A 127 -17.39 3.17 -6.71
CA PHE A 127 -18.63 3.91 -6.97
C PHE A 127 -19.41 3.34 -8.15
N VAL A 128 -18.75 2.95 -9.23
CA VAL A 128 -19.41 2.31 -10.38
C VAL A 128 -20.01 0.97 -9.97
N GLY A 129 -19.26 0.10 -9.27
CA GLY A 129 -19.80 -1.19 -8.81
C GLY A 129 -20.94 -1.08 -7.80
N VAL A 130 -21.00 0.02 -7.06
CA VAL A 130 -22.10 0.30 -6.12
C VAL A 130 -23.31 0.93 -6.82
N ILE A 131 -23.11 1.88 -7.74
CA ILE A 131 -24.20 2.65 -8.36
C ILE A 131 -24.79 1.95 -9.60
N LEU A 132 -23.96 1.28 -10.40
CA LEU A 132 -24.41 0.45 -11.51
C LEU A 132 -24.41 -1.02 -11.04
N PRO A 133 -25.56 -1.55 -10.61
CA PRO A 133 -25.68 -2.95 -10.19
C PRO A 133 -25.43 -3.94 -11.35
#